data_AF-A0A519NX48-F1
#
_entry.id   AF-A0A519NX48-F1
#
_cell.length_a   1.000
_cell.length_b   1.000
_cell.length_c   1.000
_cell.angle_alpha   90.00
_cell.angle_beta   90.00
_cell.angle_gamma   90.00
#
_symmetry.space_group_name_H-M   'P 1'
#
loop_
_entity.id
_entity.type
_entity.pdbx_description
1 polymer ?
#
loop_
_entity_poly.entity_id
_entity_poly.type
_entity_poly.pdbx_seq_one_letter_code
_entity_poly.pdbx_strand_id
1 'polypeptide(L)'
;MPSISLPDSVGIAVFAVAWLAYEPLLKRLSRGQHLNSDMTVVRRAWMMNMAGRENRFLDSQLMGHVINSASFFASANLIIIAAAAGALFGGDNVWRSVRDIAIIDRAPRWLFDAKLAVIILALSRGLLDFIWSLRQMNYCIAAFGAAPERADRATLHAYGAAVTRVLNPAVSSFNAGVRGYYFALAGAA
;
A
#
# COMPACT_ATOMS: atom_id res chain seq x y z
N MET A 1 25.47 18.63 22.25
CA MET A 1 24.47 18.00 21.36
C MET A 1 23.48 17.27 22.24
N PRO A 2 22.16 17.50 22.13
CA PRO A 2 21.22 16.77 22.97
C PRO A 2 21.37 15.29 22.66
N SER A 3 21.78 14.52 23.66
CA SER A 3 22.04 13.09 23.54
C SER A 3 20.73 12.37 23.25
N ILE A 4 20.65 11.73 22.08
CA ILE A 4 19.58 10.77 21.77
C ILE A 4 19.58 9.75 22.92
N SER A 5 18.46 9.60 23.61
CA SER A 5 18.41 8.69 24.74
C SER A 5 18.51 7.24 24.23
N LEU A 6 18.99 6.32 25.08
CA LEU A 6 19.05 4.90 24.72
C LEU A 6 17.66 4.36 24.27
N PRO A 7 16.53 4.73 24.92
CA PRO A 7 15.19 4.41 24.43
C PRO A 7 14.89 4.93 23.02
N ASP A 8 15.28 6.17 22.70
CA ASP A 8 15.03 6.76 21.36
C ASP A 8 15.80 6.00 20.28
N SER A 9 17.05 5.62 20.58
CA SER A 9 17.89 4.86 19.65
C SER A 9 17.34 3.46 19.38
N VAL A 10 16.84 2.79 20.43
CA VAL A 10 16.16 1.50 20.31
C VAL A 10 14.87 1.65 19.53
N GLY A 11 14.08 2.69 19.78
CA GLY A 11 12.84 2.98 19.04
C GLY A 11 13.07 3.17 17.55
N ILE A 12 14.07 3.97 17.17
CA ILE A 12 14.46 4.17 15.76
C ILE A 12 14.91 2.86 15.12
N ALA A 13 15.74 2.07 15.82
CA ALA A 13 16.22 0.79 15.30
C ALA A 13 15.07 -0.21 15.09
N VAL A 14 14.15 -0.31 16.06
CA VAL A 14 12.95 -1.16 15.96
C VAL A 14 12.06 -0.69 14.82
N PHE A 15 11.83 0.61 14.68
CA PHE A 15 11.06 1.18 13.57
C PHE A 15 11.71 0.85 12.23
N ALA A 16 13.01 1.07 12.07
CA ALA A 16 13.73 0.81 10.82
C ALA A 16 13.73 -0.69 10.45
N VAL A 17 13.95 -1.56 11.44
CA VAL A 17 13.89 -3.01 11.24
C VAL A 17 12.47 -3.44 10.86
N ALA A 18 11.44 -2.95 11.57
CA ALA A 18 10.06 -3.24 11.22
C ALA A 18 9.74 -2.72 9.81
N TRP A 19 10.10 -1.48 9.49
CA TRP A 19 9.86 -0.85 8.18
C TRP A 19 10.48 -1.63 7.02
N LEU A 20 11.75 -2.02 7.13
CA LEU A 20 12.49 -2.67 6.04
C LEU A 20 12.29 -4.18 5.99
N ALA A 21 12.22 -4.84 7.16
CA ALA A 21 12.16 -6.29 7.23
C ALA A 21 10.73 -6.85 7.18
N TYR A 22 9.70 -6.06 7.47
CA TYR A 22 8.33 -6.57 7.56
C TYR A 22 7.87 -7.23 6.25
N GLU A 23 8.06 -6.59 5.11
CA GLU A 23 7.61 -7.14 3.82
C GLU A 23 8.33 -8.45 3.43
N PRO A 24 9.68 -8.55 3.44
CA PRO A 24 10.36 -9.80 3.15
C PRO A 24 10.10 -10.89 4.21
N LEU A 25 9.95 -10.50 5.48
CA LEU A 25 9.64 -11.42 6.57
C LEU A 25 8.23 -12.00 6.40
N LEU A 26 7.24 -11.17 6.05
CA LEU A 26 5.88 -11.61 5.76
C LEU A 26 5.85 -12.56 4.56
N LYS A 27 6.58 -12.25 3.48
CA LYS A 27 6.70 -13.14 2.29
C LYS A 27 7.35 -14.49 2.64
N ARG A 28 8.34 -14.48 3.54
CA ARG A 28 9.05 -15.69 3.98
C ARG A 28 8.20 -16.55 4.94
N LEU A 29 7.45 -15.92 5.83
CA LEU A 29 6.57 -16.57 6.82
C LEU A 29 5.22 -16.99 6.25
N SER A 30 4.74 -16.34 5.20
CA SER A 30 3.47 -16.65 4.51
C SER A 30 3.46 -17.99 3.75
N ARG A 31 4.42 -18.89 4.02
CA ARG A 31 4.46 -20.27 3.47
C ARG A 31 3.53 -21.25 4.22
N GLY A 32 2.36 -20.79 4.66
CA GLY A 32 1.35 -21.58 5.39
C GLY A 32 -0.09 -21.16 5.07
N GLN A 33 -1.07 -22.01 5.43
CA GLN A 33 -2.50 -21.73 5.29
C GLN A 33 -2.91 -20.57 6.22
N HIS A 34 -3.15 -19.40 5.64
CA HIS A 34 -3.58 -18.20 6.35
C HIS A 34 -4.69 -17.52 5.56
N LEU A 35 -5.48 -16.64 6.18
CA LEU A 35 -6.59 -15.93 5.50
C LEU A 35 -6.19 -15.30 4.15
N ASN A 36 -4.95 -14.81 4.03
CA ASN A 36 -4.44 -14.23 2.80
C ASN A 36 -4.17 -15.28 1.69
N SER A 37 -3.82 -16.54 2.04
CA SER A 37 -3.77 -17.65 1.08
C SER A 37 -5.16 -17.96 0.55
N ASP A 38 -6.19 -17.92 1.40
CA ASP A 38 -7.56 -18.22 1.01
C ASP A 38 -8.10 -17.15 0.04
N MET A 39 -7.75 -15.88 0.26
CA MET A 39 -8.08 -14.80 -0.69
C MET A 39 -7.44 -15.01 -2.07
N THR A 40 -6.22 -15.56 -2.15
CA THR A 40 -5.59 -15.86 -3.45
C THR A 40 -6.30 -16.99 -4.20
N VAL A 41 -6.85 -17.97 -3.47
CA VAL A 41 -7.64 -19.08 -4.03
C VAL A 41 -8.94 -18.54 -4.62
N VAL A 42 -9.65 -17.66 -3.89
CA VAL A 42 -10.89 -17.04 -4.37
C VAL A 42 -10.62 -16.18 -5.61
N ARG A 43 -9.57 -15.34 -5.60
CA ARG A 43 -9.21 -14.54 -6.79
C ARG A 43 -8.79 -15.39 -7.97
N ARG A 44 -8.09 -16.51 -7.73
CA ARG A 44 -7.79 -17.48 -8.78
C ARG A 44 -9.10 -18.04 -9.37
N ALA A 45 -9.98 -18.57 -8.54
CA ALA A 45 -11.27 -19.11 -8.98
C ALA A 45 -12.07 -18.07 -9.78
N TRP A 46 -12.07 -16.81 -9.33
CA TRP A 46 -12.68 -15.71 -10.06
C TRP A 46 -12.10 -15.56 -11.47
N MET A 47 -10.78 -15.50 -11.64
CA MET A 47 -10.16 -15.36 -12.97
C MET A 47 -10.36 -16.59 -13.86
N MET A 48 -10.35 -17.80 -13.29
CA MET A 48 -10.63 -19.03 -14.04
C MET A 48 -12.06 -19.03 -14.59
N ASN A 49 -13.03 -18.61 -13.77
CA ASN A 49 -14.42 -18.49 -14.19
C ASN A 49 -14.63 -17.35 -15.19
N MET A 50 -14.01 -16.18 -14.97
CA MET A 50 -14.09 -15.03 -15.87
C MET A 50 -13.60 -15.37 -17.28
N ALA A 51 -12.52 -16.15 -17.40
CA ALA A 51 -12.01 -16.56 -18.71
C ALA A 51 -13.05 -17.33 -19.53
N GLY A 52 -13.81 -18.22 -18.89
CA GLY A 52 -14.85 -19.04 -19.55
C GLY A 52 -16.23 -18.39 -19.68
N ARG A 53 -16.44 -17.17 -19.17
CA ARG A 53 -17.72 -16.45 -19.31
C ARG A 53 -17.80 -15.77 -20.67
N GLU A 54 -18.95 -15.90 -21.33
CA GLU A 54 -19.28 -15.16 -22.55
C GLU A 54 -19.48 -13.67 -22.25
N ASN A 55 -20.24 -13.36 -21.20
CA ASN A 55 -20.43 -11.98 -20.73
C ASN A 55 -19.56 -11.69 -19.50
N ARG A 56 -18.60 -10.78 -19.68
CA ARG A 56 -17.63 -10.36 -18.65
C ARG A 56 -17.92 -8.97 -18.08
N PHE A 57 -19.09 -8.41 -18.39
CA PHE A 57 -19.46 -7.07 -17.93
C PHE A 57 -19.43 -6.94 -16.41
N LEU A 58 -19.97 -7.93 -15.68
CA LEU A 58 -19.94 -7.95 -14.22
C LEU A 58 -18.50 -7.99 -13.69
N ASP A 59 -17.63 -8.78 -14.31
CA ASP A 59 -16.22 -8.90 -13.90
C ASP A 59 -15.49 -7.57 -14.08
N SER A 60 -15.71 -6.90 -15.21
CA SER A 60 -15.16 -5.56 -15.48
C SER A 60 -15.67 -4.51 -14.49
N GLN A 61 -16.96 -4.55 -14.10
CA GLN A 61 -17.51 -3.65 -13.07
C GLN A 61 -16.88 -3.88 -11.69
N LEU A 62 -16.78 -5.14 -11.26
CA LEU A 62 -16.14 -5.49 -9.99
C LEU A 62 -14.67 -5.03 -9.96
N MET A 63 -13.94 -5.22 -11.06
CA MET A 63 -12.57 -4.72 -11.18
C MET A 63 -12.51 -3.19 -11.14
N GLY A 64 -13.44 -2.50 -11.80
CA GLY A 64 -13.59 -1.05 -11.73
C GLY A 64 -13.80 -0.55 -10.31
N HIS A 65 -14.62 -1.23 -9.50
CA HIS A 65 -14.80 -0.90 -8.09
C HIS A 65 -13.49 -1.04 -7.29
N VAL A 66 -12.74 -2.14 -7.49
CA VAL A 66 -11.44 -2.35 -6.84
C VAL A 66 -10.44 -1.23 -7.20
N ILE A 67 -10.38 -0.83 -8.47
CA ILE A 67 -9.49 0.25 -8.94
C ILE A 67 -9.91 1.61 -8.38
N ASN A 68 -11.21 1.88 -8.28
CA ASN A 68 -11.71 3.12 -7.67
C ASN A 68 -11.34 3.19 -6.19
N SER A 69 -11.49 2.10 -5.44
CA SER A 69 -11.02 2.03 -4.05
C SER A 69 -9.50 2.23 -3.96
N ALA A 70 -8.71 1.60 -4.83
CA ALA A 70 -7.25 1.77 -4.84
C ALA A 70 -6.84 3.21 -5.16
N SER A 71 -7.51 3.85 -6.12
CA SER A 71 -7.30 5.25 -6.50
C SER A 71 -7.67 6.21 -5.36
N PHE A 72 -8.75 5.93 -4.62
CA PHE A 72 -9.14 6.72 -3.45
C PHE A 72 -8.06 6.73 -2.38
N PHE A 73 -7.50 5.56 -2.04
CA PHE A 73 -6.38 5.47 -1.11
C PHE A 73 -5.14 6.20 -1.64
N ALA A 74 -4.78 6.03 -2.92
CA ALA A 74 -3.64 6.74 -3.50
C ALA A 74 -3.78 8.27 -3.40
N SER A 75 -4.97 8.81 -3.70
CA SER A 75 -5.28 10.24 -3.59
C SER A 75 -5.23 10.72 -2.14
N ALA A 76 -5.82 9.98 -1.19
CA ALA A 76 -5.73 10.29 0.23
C ALA A 76 -4.26 10.32 0.70
N ASN A 77 -3.43 9.38 0.21
CA ASN A 77 -2.01 9.35 0.51
C ASN A 77 -1.28 10.62 0.06
N LEU A 78 -1.54 11.08 -1.17
CA LEU A 78 -0.97 12.32 -1.71
C LEU A 78 -1.35 13.55 -0.89
N ILE A 79 -2.61 13.63 -0.44
CA ILE A 79 -3.09 14.73 0.41
C ILE A 79 -2.33 14.75 1.73
N ILE A 80 -2.13 13.58 2.37
CA ILE A 80 -1.40 13.50 3.63
C ILE A 80 0.08 13.84 3.43
N ILE A 81 0.70 13.38 2.34
CA ILE A 81 2.09 13.77 1.98
C ILE A 81 2.18 15.29 1.83
N ALA A 82 1.25 15.91 1.10
CA ALA A 82 1.24 17.36 0.90
C ALA A 82 1.06 18.12 2.22
N ALA A 83 0.18 17.65 3.10
CA ALA A 83 -0.03 18.24 4.42
C ALA A 83 1.22 18.12 5.31
N ALA A 84 1.83 16.93 5.37
CA ALA A 84 3.05 16.70 6.15
C ALA A 84 4.25 17.48 5.60
N ALA A 85 4.41 17.54 4.27
CA ALA A 85 5.44 18.34 3.62
C ALA A 85 5.22 19.84 3.85
N GLY A 86 3.98 20.31 3.76
CA GLY A 86 3.62 21.69 4.09
C GLY A 86 3.97 22.05 5.53
N ALA A 87 3.74 21.13 6.47
CA ALA A 87 4.14 21.32 7.87
C ALA A 87 5.67 21.33 8.06
N LEU A 88 6.39 20.48 7.33
CA LEU A 88 7.85 20.37 7.39
C LEU A 88 8.53 21.63 6.83
N PHE A 89 8.05 22.13 5.69
CA PHE A 89 8.64 23.28 5.00
C PHE A 89 8.01 24.63 5.37
N GLY A 90 6.92 24.64 6.16
CA GLY A 90 6.17 25.84 6.56
C GLY A 90 6.87 26.74 7.60
N GLY A 91 8.11 26.45 7.98
CA GLY A 91 8.92 27.27 8.88
C GLY A 91 8.44 27.26 10.34
N ASP A 92 8.78 28.32 11.09
CA ASP A 92 8.55 28.38 12.53
C ASP A 92 7.07 28.54 12.94
N ASN A 93 6.25 29.09 12.06
CA ASN A 93 4.85 29.40 12.39
C ASN A 93 4.04 28.12 12.64
N VAL A 94 4.21 27.09 11.81
CA VAL A 94 3.52 25.79 11.98
C VAL A 94 3.94 25.12 13.29
N TRP A 95 5.23 25.15 13.60
CA TRP A 95 5.75 24.58 14.84
C TRP A 95 5.24 25.28 16.09
N ARG A 96 5.18 26.62 16.10
CA ARG A 96 4.60 27.37 17.22
C ARG A 96 3.13 27.02 17.41
N SER A 97 2.34 26.98 16.32
CA SER A 97 0.93 26.57 16.40
C SER A 97 0.75 25.15 16.93
N VAL A 98 1.59 24.18 16.53
CA VAL A 98 1.52 22.81 17.05
C VAL A 98 1.92 22.76 18.53
N ARG A 99 2.93 23.54 18.94
CA ARG A 99 3.38 23.61 20.34
C ARG A 99 2.31 24.22 21.26
N ASP A 100 1.49 25.14 20.76
CA ASP A 100 0.39 25.74 21.54
C ASP A 100 -0.80 24.78 21.71
N ILE A 101 -0.99 23.85 20.77
CA ILE A 101 -2.08 22.85 20.80
C ILE A 101 -1.67 21.60 21.56
N ALA A 102 -0.46 21.10 21.30
CA ALA A 102 0.07 19.93 21.94
C ALA A 102 0.61 20.36 23.31
N ILE A 103 0.06 19.81 24.39
CA ILE A 103 0.63 19.89 25.76
C ILE A 103 1.96 19.10 25.79
N ILE A 104 2.90 19.44 24.91
CA ILE A 104 4.19 18.79 24.67
C ILE A 104 5.22 19.89 24.85
N ASP A 105 5.50 20.18 26.11
CA ASP A 105 6.29 21.34 26.51
C ASP A 105 7.82 21.15 26.36
N ARG A 106 8.31 20.06 25.73
CA ARG A 106 9.75 19.71 25.82
C ARG A 106 10.42 19.06 24.59
N ALA A 107 9.76 18.92 23.45
CA ALA A 107 10.40 18.34 22.27
C ALA A 107 11.20 19.41 21.49
N PRO A 108 12.47 19.17 21.13
CA PRO A 108 13.24 20.10 20.31
C PRO A 108 12.71 20.10 18.86
N ARG A 109 12.80 21.26 18.18
CA ARG A 109 12.27 21.45 16.81
C ARG A 109 12.77 20.41 15.82
N TRP A 110 14.05 20.05 15.87
CA TRP A 110 14.64 19.07 14.95
C TRP A 110 13.96 17.69 15.03
N LEU A 111 13.44 17.31 16.20
CA LEU A 111 12.76 16.03 16.39
C LEU A 111 11.38 16.04 15.71
N PHE A 112 10.69 17.17 15.74
CA PHE A 112 9.44 17.37 15.00
C PHE A 112 9.67 17.26 13.48
N ASP A 113 10.69 17.94 12.97
CA ASP A 113 11.05 17.88 11.55
C ASP A 113 11.47 16.46 11.13
N ALA A 114 12.22 15.75 11.97
CA ALA A 114 12.61 14.36 11.74
C ALA A 114 11.39 13.41 11.69
N LYS A 115 10.43 13.55 12.62
CA LYS A 115 9.19 12.77 12.62
C LYS A 115 8.38 12.99 11.33
N LEU A 116 8.22 14.25 10.92
CA LEU A 116 7.55 14.58 9.65
C LEU A 116 8.29 13.98 8.45
N ALA A 117 9.62 14.04 8.42
CA ALA A 117 10.41 13.42 7.36
C ALA A 117 10.20 11.89 7.29
N VAL A 118 10.15 11.20 8.44
CA VAL A 118 9.84 9.76 8.52
C VAL A 118 8.44 9.46 8.00
N ILE A 119 7.44 10.26 8.38
CA ILE A 119 6.06 10.15 7.89
C ILE A 119 6.03 10.29 6.37
N ILE A 120 6.63 11.34 5.82
CA ILE A 120 6.67 11.60 4.37
C ILE A 120 7.37 10.45 3.64
N LEU A 121 8.49 9.97 4.16
CA LEU A 121 9.22 8.84 3.56
C LEU A 121 8.37 7.58 3.57
N ALA A 122 7.64 7.33 4.67
CA ALA A 122 6.78 6.18 4.80
C ALA A 122 5.62 6.20 3.80
N LEU A 123 4.91 7.33 3.74
CA LEU A 123 3.81 7.53 2.81
C LEU A 123 4.29 7.52 1.36
N SER A 124 5.46 8.06 1.06
CA SER A 124 6.06 8.05 -0.29
C SER A 124 6.35 6.63 -0.79
N ARG A 125 6.90 5.76 0.07
CA ARG A 125 7.06 4.34 -0.26
C ARG A 125 5.69 3.69 -0.53
N GLY A 126 4.71 3.93 0.35
CA GLY A 126 3.36 3.41 0.17
C GLY A 126 2.68 3.93 -1.11
N LEU A 127 2.96 5.16 -1.51
CA LEU A 127 2.45 5.76 -2.75
C LEU A 127 2.97 5.02 -3.98
N LEU A 128 4.27 4.69 -4.01
CA LEU A 128 4.86 3.92 -5.10
C LEU A 128 4.21 2.54 -5.21
N ASP A 129 3.90 1.89 -4.08
CA ASP A 129 3.19 0.62 -4.06
C ASP A 129 1.74 0.75 -4.59
N PHE A 130 1.03 1.84 -4.25
CA PHE A 130 -0.28 2.13 -4.84
C PHE A 130 -0.22 2.36 -6.35
N ILE A 131 0.75 3.13 -6.83
CA ILE A 131 0.96 3.37 -8.27
C ILE A 131 1.24 2.04 -8.99
N TRP A 132 2.10 1.21 -8.41
CA TRP A 132 2.43 -0.10 -8.95
C TRP A 132 1.22 -1.06 -8.96
N SER A 133 0.39 -1.02 -7.91
CA SER A 133 -0.88 -1.74 -7.85
C SER A 133 -1.82 -1.32 -8.98
N LEU A 134 -2.07 -0.01 -9.12
CA LEU A 134 -2.99 0.53 -10.13
C LEU A 134 -2.54 0.17 -11.56
N ARG A 135 -1.24 0.21 -11.84
CA ARG A 135 -0.70 -0.20 -13.14
C ARG A 135 -1.03 -1.66 -13.45
N GLN A 136 -0.86 -2.56 -12.48
CA GLN A 136 -1.17 -3.99 -12.66
C GLN A 136 -2.68 -4.24 -12.75
N MET A 137 -3.50 -3.51 -11.99
CA MET A 137 -4.97 -3.61 -12.08
C MET A 137 -5.49 -3.12 -13.43
N ASN A 138 -4.95 -2.01 -13.97
CA ASN A 138 -5.26 -1.54 -15.31
C ASN A 138 -4.85 -2.56 -16.39
N TYR A 139 -3.72 -3.25 -16.20
CA TYR A 139 -3.35 -4.36 -17.07
C TYR A 139 -4.35 -5.54 -16.97
N CYS A 140 -4.93 -5.81 -15.81
CA CYS A 140 -6.00 -6.80 -15.67
C CYS A 140 -7.25 -6.40 -16.46
N ILE A 141 -7.63 -5.11 -16.50
CA ILE A 141 -8.73 -4.64 -17.37
C ILE A 141 -8.42 -4.95 -18.84
N ALA A 142 -7.20 -4.65 -19.30
CA ALA A 142 -6.80 -4.96 -20.67
C ALA A 142 -6.89 -6.48 -20.95
N ALA A 143 -6.49 -7.31 -19.98
CA ALA A 143 -6.67 -8.76 -20.07
C ALA A 143 -8.15 -9.17 -20.11
N PHE A 144 -9.05 -8.51 -19.38
CA PHE A 144 -10.48 -8.84 -19.44
C PHE A 144 -11.05 -8.57 -20.84
N GLY A 145 -10.63 -7.46 -21.46
CA GLY A 145 -11.00 -7.13 -22.84
C GLY A 145 -10.35 -8.04 -23.88
N ALA A 146 -9.17 -8.58 -23.60
CA ALA A 146 -8.44 -9.50 -24.48
C ALA A 146 -8.76 -10.99 -24.22
N ALA A 147 -9.71 -11.29 -23.33
CA ALA A 147 -10.05 -12.67 -22.99
C ALA A 147 -10.65 -13.38 -24.22
N PRO A 148 -10.15 -14.57 -24.59
CA PRO A 148 -10.57 -15.25 -25.82
C PRO A 148 -12.07 -15.59 -25.78
N GLU A 149 -12.79 -15.31 -26.85
CA GLU A 149 -14.23 -15.61 -26.95
C GLU A 149 -14.50 -17.09 -27.18
N ARG A 150 -13.68 -17.75 -28.01
CA ARG A 150 -13.81 -19.16 -28.35
C ARG A 150 -12.44 -19.82 -28.27
N ALA A 151 -12.24 -20.59 -27.21
CA ALA A 151 -11.05 -21.42 -27.02
C ALA A 151 -11.44 -22.70 -26.29
N ASP A 152 -10.60 -23.71 -26.36
CA ASP A 152 -10.80 -24.94 -25.59
C ASP A 152 -10.64 -24.68 -24.08
N ARG A 153 -11.17 -25.60 -23.27
CA ARG A 153 -11.16 -25.45 -21.81
C ARG A 153 -9.73 -25.28 -21.27
N ALA A 154 -8.74 -25.96 -21.84
CA ALA A 154 -7.36 -25.87 -21.37
C ALA A 154 -6.79 -24.46 -21.60
N THR A 155 -7.04 -23.85 -22.75
CA THR A 155 -6.59 -22.47 -23.04
C THR A 155 -7.28 -21.45 -22.14
N LEU A 156 -8.60 -21.59 -21.91
CA LEU A 156 -9.34 -20.69 -21.00
C LEU A 156 -8.81 -20.79 -19.56
N HIS A 157 -8.53 -22.01 -19.10
CA HIS A 157 -7.92 -22.24 -17.79
C HIS A 157 -6.52 -21.63 -17.71
N ALA A 158 -5.68 -21.83 -18.74
CA ALA A 158 -4.34 -21.25 -18.79
C ALA A 158 -4.39 -19.71 -18.79
N TYR A 159 -5.36 -19.13 -19.49
CA TYR A 159 -5.61 -17.70 -19.52
C TYR A 159 -5.97 -17.15 -18.15
N GLY A 160 -6.99 -17.72 -17.50
CA GLY A 160 -7.39 -17.33 -16.13
C GLY A 160 -6.24 -17.45 -15.13
N ALA A 161 -5.41 -18.49 -15.25
CA ALA A 161 -4.21 -18.66 -14.43
C ALA A 161 -3.16 -17.57 -14.71
N ALA A 162 -2.99 -17.16 -15.97
CA ALA A 162 -2.09 -16.07 -16.34
C ALA A 162 -2.56 -14.73 -15.75
N VAL A 163 -3.85 -14.39 -15.87
CA VAL A 163 -4.42 -13.16 -15.30
C VAL A 163 -4.31 -13.17 -13.78
N THR A 164 -4.52 -14.32 -13.13
CA THR A 164 -4.30 -14.48 -11.68
C THR A 164 -2.89 -14.09 -11.24
N ARG A 165 -1.87 -14.41 -12.06
CA ARG A 165 -0.47 -14.04 -11.77
C ARG A 165 -0.20 -12.54 -11.86
N VAL A 166 -1.10 -11.76 -12.44
CA VAL A 166 -1.06 -10.30 -12.41
C VAL A 166 -1.91 -9.76 -11.25
N LEU A 167 -3.13 -10.26 -11.09
CA LEU A 167 -4.09 -9.75 -10.11
C LEU A 167 -3.60 -9.94 -8.66
N ASN A 168 -3.04 -11.10 -8.33
CA ASN A 168 -2.59 -11.38 -6.96
C ASN A 168 -1.45 -10.44 -6.51
N PRO A 169 -0.38 -10.25 -7.31
CA PRO A 169 0.63 -9.24 -7.02
C PRO A 169 0.07 -7.82 -6.96
N ALA A 170 -0.89 -7.45 -7.83
CA ALA A 170 -1.53 -6.14 -7.77
C ALA A 170 -2.16 -5.87 -6.40
N VAL A 171 -2.99 -6.79 -5.91
CA VAL A 171 -3.62 -6.65 -4.58
C VAL A 171 -2.59 -6.71 -3.44
N SER A 172 -1.52 -7.49 -3.60
CA SER A 172 -0.42 -7.50 -2.63
C SER A 172 0.28 -6.13 -2.55
N SER A 173 0.50 -5.46 -3.69
CA SER A 173 1.05 -4.10 -3.73
C SER A 173 0.08 -3.09 -3.14
N PHE A 174 -1.22 -3.21 -3.39
CA PHE A 174 -2.22 -2.37 -2.73
C PHE A 174 -2.13 -2.48 -1.20
N ASN A 175 -2.07 -3.71 -0.68
CA ASN A 175 -1.89 -3.95 0.76
C ASN A 175 -0.54 -3.43 1.27
N ALA A 176 0.50 -3.38 0.44
CA ALA A 176 1.78 -2.76 0.78
C ALA A 176 1.65 -1.24 0.93
N GLY A 177 0.92 -0.59 0.01
CA GLY A 177 0.57 0.81 0.11
C GLY A 177 -0.17 1.14 1.41
N VAL A 178 -1.19 0.34 1.76
CA VAL A 178 -1.95 0.51 3.01
C VAL A 178 -1.06 0.44 4.26
N ARG A 179 -0.06 -0.46 4.26
CA ARG A 179 0.89 -0.54 5.38
C ARG A 179 1.72 0.73 5.55
N GLY A 180 1.95 1.49 4.48
CA GLY A 180 2.58 2.80 4.55
C GLY A 180 1.89 3.72 5.58
N TYR A 181 0.56 3.66 5.70
CA TYR A 181 -0.18 4.43 6.71
C TYR A 181 0.11 3.97 8.13
N TYR A 182 0.18 2.66 8.37
CA TYR A 182 0.43 2.12 9.71
C TYR A 182 1.78 2.58 10.25
N PHE A 183 2.78 2.61 9.39
CA PHE A 183 4.11 3.08 9.76
C PHE A 183 4.22 4.60 9.79
N ALA A 184 3.49 5.33 8.96
CA ALA A 184 3.36 6.78 9.12
C ALA A 184 2.77 7.13 10.49
N LEU A 185 1.72 6.41 10.93
CA LEU A 185 1.17 6.53 12.28
C LEU A 185 2.19 6.16 13.36
N ALA A 186 2.94 5.08 13.18
CA ALA A 186 3.97 4.68 14.13
C ALA A 186 5.13 5.69 14.21
N GLY A 187 5.48 6.36 13.09
CA GLY A 187 6.50 7.42 13.08
C GLY A 187 6.01 8.75 13.68
N ALA A 188 4.70 8.96 13.75
CA ALA A 188 4.10 10.11 14.42
C ALA A 188 4.11 9.97 15.96
N ALA A 189 3.91 8.75 16.46
CA ALA A 189 3.96 8.40 17.89
C ALA A 189 5.31 8.78 18.53
#